data_AF-O76813-F1
#
_entry.id   AF-O76813-F1
#
_cell.length_a   1.000
_cell.length_b   1.000
_cell.length_c   1.000
_cell.angle_alpha   90.00
_cell.angle_beta   90.00
_cell.angle_gamma   90.00
#
_symmetry.space_group_name_H-M   'P 1'
#
loop_
_entity.id
_entity.type
_entity.pdbx_description
1 polymer ?
#
loop_
_entity_poly.entity_id
_entity_poly.type
_entity_poly.pdbx_seq_one_letter_code
_entity_poly.pdbx_strand_id
1 'polypeptide(L)'
;MALVRFATIITVLCHLAIQDGAAKSFPHGEKAPFPLTLIHINDLHARFDETNQKSSTCTNSKECIAGIARVYHTIKQLKSEYKTKNPLYLNAGDNFQG
;
A
#
# COMPACT_ATOMS: atom_id res chain seq x y z
N MET A 1 -30.88 46.73 28.46
CA MET A 1 -29.59 46.20 27.97
C MET A 1 -29.28 44.77 28.43
N ALA A 2 -29.65 44.35 29.66
CA ALA A 2 -29.41 42.99 30.15
C ALA A 2 -30.23 41.90 29.43
N LEU A 3 -31.48 42.19 29.05
CA LEU A 3 -32.37 41.22 28.34
C LEU A 3 -31.85 40.82 26.95
N VAL A 4 -31.29 41.77 26.19
CA VAL A 4 -30.76 41.52 24.83
C VAL A 4 -29.52 40.64 24.87
N ARG A 5 -28.68 40.79 25.91
CA ARG A 5 -27.47 39.99 26.14
C ARG A 5 -27.78 38.56 26.58
N PHE A 6 -28.81 38.36 27.40
CA PHE A 6 -29.27 37.02 27.79
C PHE A 6 -29.85 36.25 26.60
N ALA A 7 -30.65 36.91 25.76
CA ALA A 7 -31.19 36.30 24.55
C ALA A 7 -30.08 35.89 23.57
N THR A 8 -29.03 36.72 23.40
CA THR A 8 -27.88 36.38 22.53
C THR A 8 -27.11 35.18 23.06
N ILE A 9 -26.86 35.09 24.37
CA ILE A 9 -26.15 33.97 25.00
C ILE A 9 -26.93 32.65 24.83
N ILE A 10 -28.26 32.69 24.98
CA ILE A 10 -29.11 31.50 24.79
C ILE A 10 -29.12 31.04 23.33
N THR A 11 -29.20 31.96 22.35
CA THR A 11 -29.09 31.59 20.93
C THR A 11 -27.71 31.05 20.56
N VAL A 12 -26.62 31.60 21.09
CA VAL A 12 -25.24 31.12 20.81
C VAL A 12 -25.01 29.73 21.42
N LEU A 13 -25.52 29.47 22.62
CA LEU A 13 -25.50 28.14 23.24
C LEU A 13 -26.33 27.11 22.46
N CYS A 14 -27.45 27.53 21.87
CA CYS A 14 -28.30 26.65 21.06
C CYS A 14 -27.66 26.27 19.70
N HIS A 15 -26.81 27.14 19.13
CA HIS A 15 -26.07 26.83 17.89
C HIS A 15 -24.88 25.89 18.10
N LEU A 16 -24.31 25.81 19.31
CA LEU A 16 -23.20 24.89 19.64
C LEU A 16 -23.67 23.47 19.96
N ALA A 17 -24.96 23.28 20.25
CA ALA A 17 -25.55 21.96 20.55
C ALA A 17 -26.00 21.18 19.29
N ILE A 18 -25.96 21.81 18.11
CA ILE A 18 -26.33 21.19 16.82
C ILE A 18 -25.08 21.08 15.95
N GLN A 19 -24.06 20.39 16.45
CA GLN A 19 -23.14 19.67 15.59
C GLN A 19 -23.30 18.18 15.85
N ASP A 20 -24.52 17.68 15.64
CA ASP A 20 -24.71 16.31 15.21
C ASP A 20 -24.06 16.18 13.83
N GLY A 21 -22.74 16.04 13.85
CA GLY A 21 -21.97 15.47 12.75
C GLY A 21 -22.41 14.02 12.63
N ALA A 22 -23.60 13.81 12.06
CA ALA A 22 -24.00 12.52 11.54
C ALA A 22 -22.95 12.17 10.49
N ALA A 23 -21.94 11.40 10.91
CA ALA A 23 -21.08 10.68 10.00
C ALA A 23 -22.04 9.94 9.08
N LYS A 24 -22.17 10.40 7.83
CA LYS A 24 -22.94 9.70 6.81
C LYS A 24 -22.25 8.36 6.64
N SER A 25 -22.74 7.35 7.36
CA SER A 25 -22.45 5.96 7.08
C SER A 25 -23.00 5.71 5.68
N PHE A 26 -22.11 5.82 4.70
CA PHE A 26 -22.40 5.33 3.37
C PHE A 26 -22.84 3.88 3.53
N PRO A 27 -24.00 3.47 2.98
CA PRO A 27 -24.41 2.09 3.02
C PRO A 27 -23.34 1.29 2.29
N HIS A 28 -22.42 0.71 3.06
CA HIS A 28 -21.63 -0.42 2.62
C HIS A 28 -22.65 -1.55 2.51
N GLY A 29 -23.28 -1.67 1.33
CA GLY A 29 -23.82 -2.96 0.95
C GLY A 29 -22.70 -3.97 1.20
N GLU A 30 -22.96 -5.02 1.97
CA GLU A 30 -21.94 -6.00 2.36
C GLU A 30 -21.30 -6.56 1.08
N LYS A 31 -20.17 -5.97 0.68
CA LYS A 31 -19.36 -6.46 -0.42
C LYS A 31 -18.49 -7.54 0.17
N ALA A 32 -18.54 -8.73 -0.43
CA ALA A 32 -17.60 -9.78 -0.10
C ALA A 32 -16.16 -9.24 -0.19
N PRO A 33 -15.26 -9.64 0.72
CA PRO A 33 -13.86 -9.23 0.65
C PRO A 33 -13.26 -9.52 -0.73
N PHE A 34 -12.50 -8.57 -1.28
CA PHE A 34 -11.76 -8.76 -2.52
C PHE A 34 -10.31 -9.11 -2.19
N PRO A 35 -9.90 -10.40 -2.27
CA PRO A 35 -8.52 -10.76 -2.00
C PRO A 35 -7.62 -10.25 -3.12
N LEU A 36 -6.57 -9.52 -2.76
CA LEU A 36 -5.54 -9.01 -3.68
C LEU A 36 -4.16 -9.45 -3.19
N THR A 37 -3.43 -10.16 -4.03
CA THR A 37 -2.03 -10.50 -3.80
C THR A 37 -1.14 -9.49 -4.51
N LEU A 38 -0.31 -8.78 -3.76
CA LEU A 38 0.69 -7.86 -4.30
C LEU A 38 2.06 -8.54 -4.34
N ILE A 39 2.62 -8.65 -5.54
CA ILE A 39 3.99 -9.11 -5.78
C ILE A 39 4.77 -7.87 -6.21
N HIS A 40 5.85 -7.51 -5.53
CA HIS A 40 6.61 -6.33 -5.93
C HIS A 40 8.11 -6.49 -5.82
N ILE A 41 8.82 -5.69 -6.62
CA ILE A 41 10.25 -5.42 -6.49
C ILE A 41 10.49 -3.91 -6.47
N ASN A 42 11.63 -3.49 -5.97
CA ASN A 42 12.11 -2.11 -5.95
C ASN A 42 13.64 -2.11 -5.98
N ASP A 43 14.24 -0.95 -6.28
CA ASP A 43 15.67 -0.67 -6.06
C ASP A 43 16.60 -1.73 -6.66
N LEU A 44 16.29 -2.15 -7.89
CA LEU A 44 17.10 -3.14 -8.60
C LEU A 44 18.52 -2.61 -8.83
N HIS A 45 18.70 -1.30 -9.03
CA HIS A 45 20.01 -0.66 -9.22
C HIS A 45 20.87 -1.41 -10.24
N ALA A 46 20.34 -1.65 -11.44
CA ALA A 46 21.01 -2.37 -12.52
C ALA A 46 21.57 -3.78 -12.18
N ARG A 47 21.16 -4.41 -11.08
CA ARG A 47 21.56 -5.78 -10.70
C ARG A 47 20.77 -6.83 -11.48
N PHE A 48 21.04 -6.92 -12.78
CA PHE A 48 20.41 -7.91 -13.66
C PHE A 48 20.92 -9.32 -13.40
N ASP A 49 22.22 -9.46 -13.14
CA ASP A 49 22.84 -10.72 -12.76
C ASP A 49 22.67 -11.00 -11.25
N GLU A 50 22.95 -12.25 -10.88
CA GLU A 50 22.97 -12.63 -9.47
C GLU A 50 24.11 -11.95 -8.70
N THR A 51 23.87 -11.65 -7.44
CA THR A 51 24.83 -10.98 -6.57
C THR A 51 25.16 -11.85 -5.38
N ASN A 52 26.25 -11.54 -4.69
CA ASN A 52 26.44 -12.08 -3.34
C ASN A 52 25.47 -11.42 -2.34
N GLN A 53 25.50 -11.87 -1.09
CA GLN A 53 24.68 -11.32 0.01
C GLN A 53 24.92 -9.83 0.30
N LYS A 54 26.05 -9.27 -0.15
CA LYS A 54 26.41 -7.85 -0.02
C LYS A 54 26.05 -7.03 -1.26
N SER A 55 25.25 -7.60 -2.18
CA SER A 55 24.82 -6.96 -3.43
C SER A 55 25.98 -6.56 -4.37
N SER A 56 27.14 -7.20 -4.22
CA SER A 56 28.29 -7.06 -5.12
C SER A 56 28.36 -8.24 -6.11
N THR A 57 29.31 -8.17 -7.05
CA THR A 57 29.60 -9.26 -8.00
C THR A 57 29.67 -10.60 -7.29
N CYS A 58 28.92 -11.57 -7.79
CA CYS A 58 28.98 -12.93 -7.27
C CYS A 58 30.14 -13.70 -7.90
N THR A 59 30.98 -14.32 -7.08
CA THR A 59 32.14 -15.13 -7.52
C THR A 59 32.01 -16.60 -7.14
N ASN A 60 31.18 -16.92 -6.14
CA ASN A 60 30.87 -18.28 -5.70
C ASN A 60 29.39 -18.57 -5.97
N SER A 61 29.11 -19.38 -7.00
CA SER A 61 27.74 -19.70 -7.46
C SER A 61 26.81 -20.24 -6.38
N LYS A 62 27.35 -20.93 -5.36
CA LYS A 62 26.57 -21.50 -4.25
C LYS A 62 26.01 -20.46 -3.29
N GLU A 63 26.59 -19.25 -3.29
CA GLU A 63 26.23 -18.15 -2.39
C GLU A 63 25.45 -17.05 -3.12
N CYS A 64 25.29 -17.16 -4.44
CA CYS A 64 24.60 -16.16 -5.23
C CYS A 64 23.10 -16.14 -4.96
N ILE A 65 22.58 -14.92 -4.87
CA ILE A 65 21.17 -14.61 -4.64
C ILE A 65 20.65 -13.70 -5.76
N ALA A 66 19.32 -13.55 -5.79
CA ALA A 66 18.64 -12.66 -6.71
C ALA A 66 18.98 -12.95 -8.20
N GLY A 67 19.20 -11.89 -8.99
CA GLY A 67 19.29 -11.95 -10.46
C GLY A 67 17.91 -11.99 -11.12
N ILE A 68 17.76 -11.27 -12.24
CA ILE A 68 16.46 -11.07 -12.89
C ILE A 68 15.82 -12.39 -13.34
N ALA A 69 16.63 -13.40 -13.69
CA ALA A 69 16.14 -14.73 -14.05
C ALA A 69 15.43 -15.42 -12.86
N ARG A 70 16.04 -15.40 -11.67
CA ARG A 70 15.47 -16.00 -10.45
C ARG A 70 14.25 -15.21 -9.98
N VAL A 71 14.34 -13.88 -10.01
CA VAL A 71 13.23 -12.98 -9.68
C VAL A 71 12.03 -13.24 -10.60
N TYR A 72 12.25 -13.30 -11.91
CA TYR A 72 11.19 -13.58 -12.89
C TYR A 72 10.55 -14.96 -12.70
N HIS A 73 11.37 -15.99 -12.44
CA HIS A 73 10.87 -17.33 -12.12
C HIS A 73 9.94 -17.31 -10.90
N THR A 74 10.36 -16.68 -9.80
CA THR A 74 9.56 -16.54 -8.59
C THR A 74 8.28 -15.74 -8.85
N ILE A 75 8.33 -14.63 -9.60
CA ILE A 75 7.12 -13.87 -9.98
C ILE A 75 6.13 -14.77 -10.73
N LYS A 76 6.60 -15.57 -11.68
CA LYS A 76 5.73 -16.52 -12.42
C LYS A 76 5.10 -17.56 -11.49
N GLN A 77 5.90 -18.15 -10.59
CA GLN A 77 5.42 -19.12 -9.62
C GLN A 77 4.34 -18.49 -8.71
N LEU A 78 4.62 -17.32 -8.12
CA LEU A 78 3.69 -16.62 -7.24
C LEU A 78 2.40 -16.22 -7.97
N LYS A 79 2.47 -15.74 -9.21
CA LYS A 79 1.26 -15.45 -10.01
C LYS A 79 0.41 -16.69 -10.27
N SER A 80 1.02 -17.86 -10.41
CA SER A 80 0.31 -19.13 -10.57
C SER A 80 -0.29 -19.60 -9.24
N GLU A 81 0.49 -19.56 -8.16
CA GLU A 81 0.10 -19.98 -6.81
C GLU A 81 -1.08 -19.15 -6.28
N TYR A 82 -1.06 -17.84 -6.51
CA TYR A 82 -2.06 -16.91 -6.03
C TYR A 82 -3.13 -16.56 -7.07
N LYS A 83 -3.32 -17.37 -8.11
CA LYS A 83 -4.25 -17.10 -9.21
C LYS A 83 -5.69 -16.76 -8.76
N THR A 84 -6.16 -17.36 -7.67
CA THR A 84 -7.51 -17.12 -7.09
C THR A 84 -7.60 -15.86 -6.20
N LYS A 85 -6.47 -15.18 -5.95
CA LYS A 85 -6.36 -13.97 -5.11
C LYS A 85 -5.92 -12.74 -5.90
N ASN A 86 -6.29 -12.68 -7.19
CA ASN A 86 -6.06 -11.52 -8.07
C ASN A 86 -4.61 -10.99 -8.03
N PRO A 87 -3.60 -11.78 -8.42
CA PRO A 87 -2.20 -11.39 -8.21
C PRO A 87 -1.79 -10.25 -9.16
N LEU A 88 -1.27 -9.16 -8.58
CA LEU A 88 -0.72 -8.00 -9.28
C LEU A 88 0.79 -7.90 -9.05
N TYR A 89 1.57 -7.78 -10.14
CA TYR A 89 3.01 -7.54 -10.06
C TYR A 89 3.32 -6.06 -10.29
N LEU A 90 4.10 -5.45 -9.40
CA LEU A 90 4.56 -4.07 -9.49
C LEU A 90 6.09 -3.98 -9.39
N ASN A 91 6.69 -3.02 -10.10
CA ASN A 91 8.06 -2.59 -9.87
C ASN A 91 8.02 -1.12 -9.44
N ALA A 92 8.53 -0.82 -8.25
CA ALA A 92 8.41 0.51 -7.63
C ALA A 92 9.49 1.52 -8.08
N GLY A 93 10.35 1.15 -9.03
CA GLY A 93 11.36 2.04 -9.60
C GLY A 93 12.77 1.79 -9.09
N ASP A 94 13.65 2.74 -9.37
CA ASP A 94 15.10 2.69 -9.15
C ASP A 94 15.79 1.44 -9.74
N ASN A 95 15.41 1.13 -10.99
CA ASN A 95 16.04 0.06 -11.76
C ASN A 95 17.36 0.48 -12.41
N PHE A 96 17.54 1.78 -12.60
CA PHE A 96 18.70 2.35 -13.28
C PHE A 96 19.82 2.57 -12.27
N GLN A 97 21.07 2.59 -12.76
CA GLN A 97 22.28 2.92 -11.99
C GLN A 97 22.59 1.99 -10.80
N GLY A 98 23.71 1.27 -10.87
CA GLY A 98 24.26 0.49 -9.75
C GLY A 98 25.44 -0.40 -10.13
#